data_AF-A0A959EH46-F1
#
_entry.id   AF-A0A959EH46-F1
#
_cell.length_a   1.000
_cell.length_b   1.000
_cell.length_c   1.000
_cell.angle_alpha   90.00
_cell.angle_beta   90.00
_cell.angle_gamma   90.00
#
_symmetry.space_group_name_H-M   'P 1'
#
loop_
_entity.id
_entity.type
_entity.pdbx_description
1 polymer ?
#
loop_
_entity_poly.entity_id
_entity_poly.type
_entity_poly.pdbx_seq_one_letter_code
_entity_poly.pdbx_strand_id
1 'polypeptide(L)'
;MLVLPAGYLAVFEAGATLVLEQGAHFISFSPVQAYGTEEQPIRITSPDGTGSFTVIQPQEYSSLSNVHFEGLNTLRYDGWALTGAVTFYEADVRLYHCTFLKNHCEDGLNIIRSEFELRQCLFGNTPSDAFDSDFSRGAIEDCRFQQTGNDGMDFSGSVVNIRNCTMEGNGDKGLSVGEE
;
A
#
# COMPACT_ATOMS: atom_id res chain seq x y z
N MET A 1 5.52 -4.33 17.67
CA MET A 1 5.88 -3.23 16.77
C MET A 1 7.38 -3.32 16.45
N LEU A 2 7.72 -3.33 15.17
CA LEU A 2 9.07 -3.29 14.63
C LEU A 2 9.28 -1.90 14.03
N VAL A 3 10.19 -1.11 14.61
CA VAL A 3 10.47 0.27 14.17
C VAL A 3 11.87 0.34 13.62
N LEU A 4 12.00 0.73 12.34
CA LEU A 4 13.28 1.05 11.73
C LEU A 4 13.50 2.57 11.77
N PRO A 5 14.53 3.07 12.49
CA PRO A 5 14.82 4.50 12.54
C PRO A 5 15.31 5.04 11.20
N ALA A 6 15.37 6.37 11.07
CA ALA A 6 15.93 7.05 9.91
C ALA A 6 17.45 6.83 9.78
N GLY A 7 17.98 7.06 8.58
CA GLY A 7 19.41 6.92 8.26
C GLY A 7 19.84 5.51 7.86
N TYR A 8 18.88 4.60 7.64
CA TYR A 8 19.11 3.24 7.19
C TYR A 8 18.42 2.98 5.84
N LEU A 9 18.55 1.75 5.36
CA LEU A 9 17.82 1.20 4.23
C LEU A 9 17.20 -0.12 4.67
N ALA A 10 15.88 -0.26 4.60
CA ALA A 10 15.23 -1.55 4.80
C ALA A 10 15.35 -2.35 3.51
N VAL A 11 15.92 -3.55 3.57
CA VAL A 11 16.06 -4.42 2.38
C VAL A 11 15.34 -5.74 2.64
N PHE A 12 14.45 -6.11 1.72
CA PHE A 12 13.83 -7.43 1.64
C PHE A 12 14.33 -8.13 0.36
N GLU A 13 14.98 -9.27 0.53
CA GLU A 13 15.46 -10.09 -0.59
C GLU A 13 14.35 -10.99 -1.15
N ALA A 14 14.51 -11.44 -2.40
CA ALA A 14 13.56 -12.32 -3.04
C ALA A 14 13.23 -13.56 -2.19
N GLY A 15 11.94 -13.91 -2.12
CA GLY A 15 11.43 -15.00 -1.29
C GLY A 15 11.33 -14.70 0.21
N ALA A 16 11.71 -13.51 0.67
CA ALA A 16 11.53 -13.13 2.08
C ALA A 16 10.05 -13.14 2.49
N THR A 17 9.80 -13.52 3.74
CA THR A 17 8.47 -13.50 4.34
C THR A 17 8.52 -12.76 5.67
N LEU A 18 7.67 -11.75 5.82
CA LEU A 18 7.40 -11.04 7.06
C LEU A 18 5.95 -11.32 7.48
N VAL A 19 5.79 -11.91 8.66
CA VAL A 19 4.48 -12.19 9.25
C VAL A 19 4.25 -11.23 10.43
N LEU A 20 3.15 -10.49 10.37
CA LEU A 20 2.76 -9.45 11.31
C LEU A 20 1.47 -9.88 12.02
N GLU A 21 1.60 -10.47 13.20
CA GLU A 21 0.48 -10.97 14.01
C GLU A 21 0.48 -10.33 15.40
N GLN A 22 -0.60 -10.51 16.15
CA GLN A 22 -0.76 -10.08 17.54
C GLN A 22 -0.53 -8.56 17.71
N GLY A 23 -1.01 -7.77 16.75
CA GLY A 23 -0.83 -6.32 16.71
C GLY A 23 0.59 -5.89 16.35
N ALA A 24 1.35 -6.71 15.63
CA ALA A 24 2.67 -6.33 15.15
C ALA A 24 2.56 -5.35 13.97
N HIS A 25 3.07 -4.15 14.16
CA HIS A 25 3.20 -3.16 13.09
C HIS A 25 4.65 -3.03 12.63
N PHE A 26 4.88 -2.99 11.32
CA PHE A 26 6.15 -2.55 10.72
C PHE A 26 6.06 -1.05 10.47
N ILE A 27 6.97 -0.28 11.07
CA ILE A 27 7.07 1.17 10.86
C ILE A 27 8.50 1.50 10.47
N SER A 28 8.68 2.13 9.31
CA SER A 28 10.00 2.53 8.81
C SER A 28 10.08 4.03 8.62
N PHE A 29 11.07 4.65 9.26
CA PHE A 29 11.52 6.02 8.96
C PHE A 29 12.66 6.05 7.94
N SER A 30 12.91 4.90 7.30
CA SER A 30 13.93 4.69 6.27
C SER A 30 13.27 4.18 4.99
N PRO A 31 13.86 4.45 3.80
CA PRO A 31 13.37 3.88 2.54
C PRO A 31 13.35 2.35 2.59
N VAL A 32 12.37 1.76 1.90
CA VAL A 32 12.22 0.31 1.76
C VAL A 32 12.56 -0.11 0.33
N GLN A 33 13.45 -1.08 0.21
CA GLN A 33 13.83 -1.71 -1.05
C GLN A 33 13.46 -3.19 -0.97
N ALA A 34 12.51 -3.62 -1.79
CA ALA A 34 12.01 -5.00 -1.80
C ALA A 34 11.97 -5.54 -3.22
N TYR A 35 12.88 -6.46 -3.55
CA TYR A 35 13.05 -6.94 -4.93
C TYR A 35 12.77 -8.44 -5.01
N GLY A 36 11.48 -8.80 -5.05
CA GLY A 36 11.03 -10.15 -5.34
C GLY A 36 11.01 -10.46 -6.84
N THR A 37 10.77 -11.73 -7.16
CA THR A 37 10.46 -12.18 -8.55
C THR A 37 9.12 -12.91 -8.59
N GLU A 38 8.64 -13.25 -9.78
CA GLU A 38 7.43 -14.07 -9.93
C GLU A 38 7.59 -15.45 -9.27
N GLU A 39 8.77 -16.06 -9.36
CA GLU A 39 9.10 -17.35 -8.74
C GLU A 39 9.37 -17.24 -7.24
N GLN A 40 9.93 -16.10 -6.80
CA GLN A 40 10.32 -15.84 -5.43
C GLN A 40 9.75 -14.49 -4.95
N PRO A 41 8.40 -14.39 -4.84
CA PRO A 41 7.78 -13.16 -4.40
C PRO A 41 8.09 -12.92 -2.92
N ILE A 42 8.17 -11.66 -2.53
CA ILE A 42 8.25 -11.26 -1.13
C ILE A 42 6.83 -11.25 -0.56
N ARG A 43 6.66 -11.76 0.66
CA ARG A 43 5.35 -11.84 1.32
C ARG A 43 5.35 -11.03 2.61
N ILE A 44 4.42 -10.10 2.72
CA ILE A 44 4.18 -9.31 3.93
C ILE A 44 2.73 -9.56 4.33
N THR A 45 2.53 -10.36 5.37
CA THR A 45 1.20 -10.89 5.70
C THR A 45 0.82 -10.67 7.15
N SER A 46 -0.49 -10.64 7.40
CA SER A 46 -1.07 -10.63 8.75
C SER A 46 -2.23 -11.61 8.82
N PRO A 47 -1.98 -12.91 9.09
CA PRO A 47 -3.04 -13.93 9.09
C PRO A 47 -4.17 -13.68 10.07
N ASP A 48 -3.92 -13.00 11.19
CA ASP A 48 -4.93 -12.66 12.21
C ASP A 48 -5.61 -11.30 11.98
N GLY A 49 -5.27 -10.60 10.90
CA GLY A 49 -5.88 -9.32 10.56
C GLY A 49 -5.52 -8.16 11.49
N THR A 50 -4.38 -8.22 12.19
CA THR A 50 -3.99 -7.20 13.17
C THR A 50 -2.74 -6.38 12.82
N GLY A 51 -1.92 -6.85 11.88
CA GLY A 51 -0.66 -6.21 11.51
C GLY A 51 -0.80 -5.15 10.43
N SER A 52 0.15 -4.21 10.38
CA SER A 52 0.18 -3.12 9.37
C SER A 52 1.60 -2.85 8.87
N PHE A 53 1.72 -2.23 7.69
CA PHE A 53 3.00 -1.83 7.11
C PHE A 53 3.02 -0.33 6.79
N THR A 54 3.94 0.42 7.39
CA THR A 54 3.96 1.88 7.28
C THR A 54 5.37 2.40 7.03
N VAL A 55 5.51 3.31 6.08
CA VAL A 55 6.74 4.07 5.81
C VAL A 55 6.45 5.56 5.98
N ILE A 56 7.27 6.25 6.76
CA ILE A 56 7.04 7.63 7.19
C ILE A 56 8.29 8.46 6.93
N GLN A 57 8.18 9.51 6.11
CA GLN A 57 9.22 10.54 5.93
C GLN A 57 10.65 10.00 5.71
N PRO A 58 10.87 8.99 4.84
CA PRO A 58 12.21 8.55 4.50
C PRO A 58 12.95 9.66 3.74
N GLN A 59 14.28 9.65 3.80
CA GLN A 59 15.11 10.63 3.06
C GLN A 59 15.22 10.34 1.56
N GLU A 60 14.83 9.13 1.14
CA GLU A 60 14.86 8.68 -0.25
C GLU A 60 13.59 7.88 -0.57
N TYR A 61 13.32 7.65 -1.86
CA TYR A 61 12.15 6.91 -2.30
C TYR A 61 12.26 5.40 -1.97
N SER A 62 11.12 4.77 -1.74
CA SER A 62 11.00 3.31 -1.63
C SER A 62 10.75 2.67 -3.00
N SER A 63 11.29 1.49 -3.24
CA SER A 63 11.00 0.73 -4.46
C SER A 63 10.73 -0.74 -4.13
N LEU A 64 9.55 -1.20 -4.53
CA LEU A 64 9.09 -2.53 -4.26
C LEU A 64 8.65 -3.20 -5.57
N SER A 65 9.06 -4.44 -5.76
CA SER A 65 8.67 -5.27 -6.90
C SER A 65 8.36 -6.71 -6.50
N ASN A 66 7.28 -7.28 -7.07
CA ASN A 66 6.78 -8.62 -6.74
C ASN A 66 6.61 -8.86 -5.23
N VAL A 67 5.93 -7.91 -4.58
CA VAL A 67 5.61 -7.97 -3.15
C VAL A 67 4.12 -8.21 -2.98
N HIS A 68 3.78 -9.20 -2.16
CA HIS A 68 2.41 -9.56 -1.84
C HIS A 68 2.07 -9.12 -0.41
N PHE A 69 1.19 -8.13 -0.31
CA PHE A 69 0.58 -7.67 0.92
C PHE A 69 -0.77 -8.37 1.09
N GLU A 70 -0.93 -9.17 2.15
CA GLU A 70 -2.17 -9.94 2.38
C GLU A 70 -2.63 -9.96 3.84
N GLY A 71 -3.92 -9.71 4.08
CA GLY A 71 -4.54 -9.82 5.40
C GLY A 71 -4.16 -8.71 6.38
N LEU A 72 -3.53 -7.64 5.92
CA LEU A 72 -3.12 -6.52 6.76
C LEU A 72 -4.32 -5.68 7.21
N ASN A 73 -4.10 -4.86 8.23
CA ASN A 73 -5.06 -3.94 8.80
C ASN A 73 -4.37 -2.61 9.11
N THR A 74 -5.14 -1.65 9.58
CA THR A 74 -4.75 -0.28 9.81
C THR A 74 -3.85 -0.12 11.04
N LEU A 75 -2.86 0.78 10.96
CA LEU A 75 -2.08 1.21 12.13
C LEU A 75 -2.95 2.08 13.05
N ARG A 76 -3.22 1.59 14.26
CA ARG A 76 -3.82 2.37 15.36
C ARG A 76 -2.88 2.36 16.55
N TYR A 77 -2.22 3.48 16.81
CA TYR A 77 -1.26 3.58 17.91
C TYR A 77 -1.31 4.97 18.56
N ASP A 78 -1.58 5.00 19.87
CA ASP A 78 -1.50 6.21 20.72
C ASP A 78 -2.21 7.45 20.13
N GLY A 79 -3.44 7.27 19.64
CA GLY A 79 -4.25 8.34 19.04
C GLY A 79 -3.90 8.67 17.58
N TRP A 80 -2.83 8.12 17.03
CA TRP A 80 -2.60 8.09 15.58
C TRP A 80 -3.42 6.97 14.96
N ALA A 81 -4.30 7.33 14.03
CA ALA A 81 -4.98 6.41 13.15
C ALA A 81 -4.60 6.81 11.73
N LEU A 82 -3.82 5.95 11.07
CA LEU A 82 -3.83 5.92 9.61
C LEU A 82 -5.09 5.18 9.17
N THR A 83 -5.36 5.10 7.88
CA THR A 83 -6.53 4.41 7.32
C THR A 83 -6.11 3.14 6.58
N GLY A 84 -4.96 3.20 5.90
CA GLY A 84 -4.45 2.09 5.10
C GLY A 84 -3.83 0.91 5.85
N ALA A 85 -3.92 -0.27 5.22
CA ALA A 85 -3.15 -1.47 5.60
C ALA A 85 -1.66 -1.33 5.29
N VAL A 86 -1.39 -0.72 4.13
CA VAL A 86 -0.06 -0.28 3.71
C VAL A 86 -0.10 1.23 3.53
N THR A 87 0.79 1.96 4.19
CA THR A 87 0.81 3.42 4.11
C THR A 87 2.18 3.95 3.80
N PHE A 88 2.24 4.88 2.86
CA PHE A 88 3.41 5.72 2.57
C PHE A 88 3.04 7.18 2.85
N TYR A 89 3.57 7.74 3.93
CA TYR A 89 3.28 9.09 4.38
C TYR A 89 4.50 9.99 4.20
N GLU A 90 4.37 11.02 3.36
CA GLU A 90 5.48 11.87 2.92
C GLU A 90 6.70 11.02 2.49
N ALA A 91 6.41 9.98 1.72
CA ALA A 91 7.31 8.90 1.39
C ALA A 91 7.11 8.48 -0.07
N ASP A 92 7.93 9.02 -0.96
CA ASP A 92 7.87 8.69 -2.38
C ASP A 92 8.06 7.18 -2.61
N VAL A 93 7.29 6.60 -3.52
CA VAL A 93 7.28 5.15 -3.72
C VAL A 93 7.03 4.69 -5.15
N ARG A 94 7.75 3.66 -5.57
CA ARG A 94 7.51 2.93 -6.83
C ARG A 94 7.14 1.48 -6.55
N LEU A 95 5.97 1.06 -7.03
CA LEU A 95 5.41 -0.27 -6.83
C LEU A 95 5.20 -0.95 -8.18
N TYR A 96 5.85 -2.09 -8.38
CA TYR A 96 5.80 -2.84 -9.64
C TYR A 96 5.40 -4.30 -9.39
N HIS A 97 4.35 -4.80 -10.04
CA HIS A 97 3.87 -6.18 -9.81
C HIS A 97 3.56 -6.48 -8.34
N CYS A 98 3.09 -5.49 -7.58
CA CYS A 98 2.71 -5.68 -6.19
C CYS A 98 1.23 -6.06 -6.08
N THR A 99 0.89 -6.81 -5.03
CA THR A 99 -0.51 -7.17 -4.75
C THR A 99 -0.92 -6.74 -3.35
N PHE A 100 -2.17 -6.28 -3.23
CA PHE A 100 -2.80 -5.83 -1.98
C PHE A 100 -4.15 -6.52 -1.87
N LEU A 101 -4.18 -7.64 -1.14
CA LEU A 101 -5.30 -8.57 -1.17
C LEU A 101 -5.85 -8.87 0.22
N LYS A 102 -7.18 -8.96 0.33
CA LYS A 102 -7.86 -9.43 1.55
C LYS A 102 -7.49 -8.65 2.82
N ASN A 103 -7.14 -7.37 2.67
CA ASN A 103 -6.84 -6.52 3.81
C ASN A 103 -8.15 -6.15 4.56
N HIS A 104 -8.05 -5.85 5.84
CA HIS A 104 -9.17 -5.60 6.78
C HIS A 104 -9.24 -4.14 7.25
N CYS A 105 -8.74 -3.24 6.42
CA CYS A 105 -8.62 -1.80 6.64
C CYS A 105 -9.67 -1.03 5.86
N GLU A 106 -9.65 0.31 5.97
CA GLU A 106 -10.30 1.14 4.98
C GLU A 106 -9.53 1.04 3.64
N ASP A 107 -8.29 1.54 3.57
CA ASP A 107 -7.55 1.55 2.30
C ASP A 107 -6.59 0.38 2.16
N GLY A 108 -6.67 -0.39 1.08
CA GLY A 108 -5.68 -1.42 0.79
C GLY A 108 -4.24 -0.87 0.75
N LEU A 109 -4.08 0.30 0.12
CA LEU A 109 -2.88 1.12 0.08
C LEU A 109 -3.29 2.59 0.18
N ASN A 110 -2.65 3.34 1.08
CA ASN A 110 -2.87 4.79 1.20
C ASN A 110 -1.54 5.55 1.04
N ILE A 111 -1.49 6.51 0.12
CA ILE A 111 -0.31 7.32 -0.19
C ILE A 111 -0.62 8.79 0.08
N ILE A 112 0.05 9.37 1.08
CA ILE A 112 -0.23 10.72 1.58
C ILE A 112 0.95 11.64 1.28
N ARG A 113 0.70 12.78 0.65
CA ARG A 113 1.69 13.86 0.37
C ARG A 113 2.99 13.36 -0.24
N SER A 114 2.89 12.51 -1.25
CA SER A 114 4.06 11.84 -1.86
C SER A 114 3.98 11.83 -3.38
N GLU A 115 5.12 11.57 -4.03
CA GLU A 115 5.17 11.16 -5.43
C GLU A 115 5.13 9.63 -5.54
N PHE A 116 4.32 9.09 -6.46
CA PHE A 116 4.23 7.64 -6.63
C PHE A 116 4.12 7.15 -8.07
N GLU A 117 4.51 5.89 -8.26
CA GLU A 117 4.30 5.13 -9.48
C GLU A 117 3.79 3.73 -9.15
N LEU A 118 2.64 3.37 -9.71
CA LEU A 118 2.08 2.02 -9.64
C LEU A 118 2.07 1.42 -11.05
N ARG A 119 2.73 0.28 -11.26
CA ARG A 119 2.57 -0.48 -12.51
C ARG A 119 2.29 -1.94 -12.29
N GLN A 120 1.34 -2.47 -13.06
CA GLN A 120 1.02 -3.90 -13.08
C GLN A 120 0.65 -4.43 -11.68
N CYS A 121 0.09 -3.56 -10.84
CA CYS A 121 -0.32 -3.91 -9.48
C CYS A 121 -1.76 -4.46 -9.47
N LEU A 122 -2.05 -5.30 -8.49
CA LEU A 122 -3.37 -5.88 -8.27
C LEU A 122 -3.89 -5.53 -6.87
N PHE A 123 -5.09 -5.01 -6.82
CA PHE A 123 -5.81 -4.71 -5.59
C PHE A 123 -7.13 -5.47 -5.57
N GLY A 124 -7.53 -6.01 -4.42
CA GLY A 124 -8.87 -6.53 -4.31
C GLY A 124 -9.20 -7.41 -3.11
N ASN A 125 -10.48 -7.79 -3.06
CA ASN A 125 -11.09 -8.49 -1.93
C ASN A 125 -10.96 -7.69 -0.61
N THR A 126 -11.10 -6.36 -0.69
CA THR A 126 -11.04 -5.44 0.47
C THR A 126 -12.46 -5.01 0.87
N PRO A 127 -12.72 -4.74 2.17
CA PRO A 127 -14.04 -4.33 2.64
C PRO A 127 -14.39 -2.86 2.33
N SER A 128 -13.39 -2.02 2.08
CA SER A 128 -13.54 -0.62 1.64
C SER A 128 -12.63 -0.36 0.44
N ASP A 129 -11.97 0.79 0.39
CA ASP A 129 -11.23 1.30 -0.75
C ASP A 129 -9.98 0.46 -1.03
N ALA A 130 -9.70 0.22 -2.31
CA ALA A 130 -8.50 -0.54 -2.67
C ALA A 130 -7.24 0.32 -2.63
N PHE A 131 -7.33 1.55 -3.10
CA PHE A 131 -6.24 2.51 -3.15
C PHE A 131 -6.75 3.91 -2.89
N ASP A 132 -6.06 4.63 -2.01
CA ASP A 132 -6.34 6.02 -1.70
C ASP A 132 -5.05 6.86 -1.82
N SER A 133 -5.21 8.09 -2.31
CA SER A 133 -4.13 9.03 -2.53
C SER A 133 -4.56 10.44 -2.12
N ASP A 134 -3.94 10.91 -1.05
CA ASP A 134 -4.19 12.22 -0.45
C ASP A 134 -3.06 13.21 -0.74
N PHE A 135 -3.38 14.33 -1.37
CA PHE A 135 -2.46 15.45 -1.64
C PHE A 135 -1.17 15.02 -2.35
N SER A 136 -1.27 14.05 -3.24
CA SER A 136 -0.15 13.36 -3.87
C SER A 136 -0.11 13.58 -5.38
N ARG A 137 1.00 13.18 -6.01
CA ARG A 137 1.15 13.19 -7.48
C ARG A 137 1.66 11.84 -7.94
N GLY A 138 1.10 11.29 -9.02
CA GLY A 138 1.60 9.99 -9.47
C GLY A 138 1.10 9.50 -10.82
N ALA A 139 1.55 8.29 -11.14
CA ALA A 139 1.12 7.55 -12.32
C ALA A 139 0.66 6.14 -11.95
N ILE A 140 -0.42 5.68 -12.57
CA ILE A 140 -0.96 4.33 -12.40
C ILE A 140 -1.15 3.72 -13.78
N GLU A 141 -0.42 2.64 -14.06
CA GLU A 141 -0.39 2.04 -15.39
C GLU A 141 -0.58 0.52 -15.34
N ASP A 142 -1.49 0.01 -16.17
CA ASP A 142 -1.71 -1.43 -16.34
C ASP A 142 -2.10 -2.16 -15.02
N CYS A 143 -2.76 -1.46 -14.10
CA CYS A 143 -3.19 -2.00 -12.80
C CYS A 143 -4.64 -2.54 -12.84
N ARG A 144 -4.97 -3.44 -11.91
CA ARG A 144 -6.34 -3.97 -11.74
C ARG A 144 -6.82 -3.81 -10.31
N PHE A 145 -8.07 -3.40 -10.18
CA PHE A 145 -8.77 -3.25 -8.90
C PHE A 145 -10.07 -4.03 -9.01
N GLN A 146 -10.29 -4.95 -8.08
CA GLN A 146 -11.42 -5.86 -8.18
C GLN A 146 -12.02 -6.19 -6.82
N GLN A 147 -13.34 -6.38 -6.78
CA GLN A 147 -14.03 -6.92 -5.60
C GLN A 147 -13.75 -6.09 -4.33
N THR A 148 -13.92 -4.77 -4.42
CA THR A 148 -13.82 -3.85 -3.27
C THR A 148 -15.20 -3.62 -2.69
N GLY A 149 -15.31 -3.45 -1.37
CA GLY A 149 -16.58 -3.10 -0.72
C GLY A 149 -16.96 -1.63 -0.88
N ASN A 150 -15.98 -0.76 -1.17
CA ASN A 150 -16.18 0.65 -1.52
C ASN A 150 -15.50 0.98 -2.86
N ASP A 151 -14.68 2.03 -2.96
CA ASP A 151 -14.11 2.51 -4.21
C ASP A 151 -12.88 1.70 -4.68
N GLY A 152 -12.69 1.65 -5.99
CA GLY A 152 -11.48 1.05 -6.59
C GLY A 152 -10.25 1.93 -6.39
N MET A 153 -10.41 3.23 -6.63
CA MET A 153 -9.43 4.27 -6.33
C MET A 153 -10.16 5.48 -5.77
N ASP A 154 -9.63 6.07 -4.71
CA ASP A 154 -10.06 7.36 -4.18
C ASP A 154 -8.93 8.39 -4.22
N PHE A 155 -9.30 9.65 -4.44
CA PHE A 155 -8.37 10.76 -4.66
C PHE A 155 -8.87 12.06 -4.04
N SER A 156 -8.08 12.55 -3.09
CA SER A 156 -8.28 13.82 -2.40
C SER A 156 -7.09 14.75 -2.66
N GLY A 157 -7.33 15.92 -3.24
CA GLY A 157 -6.26 16.92 -3.50
C GLY A 157 -5.09 16.45 -4.38
N SER A 158 -5.25 15.36 -5.13
CA SER A 158 -4.17 14.68 -5.87
C SER A 158 -4.16 14.96 -7.38
N VAL A 159 -3.00 14.82 -8.01
CA VAL A 159 -2.82 14.92 -9.47
C VAL A 159 -2.24 13.62 -10.02
N VAL A 160 -3.09 12.79 -10.63
CA VAL A 160 -2.72 11.42 -11.01
C VAL A 160 -3.03 11.13 -12.48
N ASN A 161 -2.05 10.56 -13.19
CA ASN A 161 -2.24 10.04 -14.54
C ASN A 161 -2.56 8.54 -14.49
N ILE A 162 -3.72 8.14 -15.02
CA ILE A 162 -4.17 6.74 -15.00
C ILE A 162 -4.23 6.22 -16.44
N ARG A 163 -3.60 5.07 -16.71
CA ARG A 163 -3.56 4.43 -18.02
C ARG A 163 -3.83 2.93 -17.93
N ASN A 164 -4.64 2.40 -18.84
CA ASN A 164 -4.88 0.96 -19.01
C ASN A 164 -5.28 0.20 -17.72
N CYS A 165 -5.99 0.85 -16.81
CA CYS A 165 -6.44 0.21 -15.58
C CYS A 165 -7.81 -0.45 -15.75
N THR A 166 -8.05 -1.56 -15.05
CA THR A 166 -9.34 -2.27 -15.04
C THR A 166 -9.96 -2.23 -13.65
N MET A 167 -11.24 -1.88 -13.60
CA MET A 167 -12.08 -1.84 -12.40
C MET A 167 -13.20 -2.87 -12.54
N GLU A 168 -13.33 -3.81 -11.61
CA GLU A 168 -14.34 -4.87 -11.71
C GLU A 168 -14.95 -5.25 -10.35
N GLY A 169 -16.27 -5.06 -10.21
CA GLY A 169 -16.99 -5.47 -9.00
C GLY A 169 -16.64 -4.62 -7.76
N ASN A 170 -16.37 -3.33 -7.94
CA ASN A 170 -16.27 -2.36 -6.86
C ASN A 170 -17.66 -2.02 -6.30
N GLY A 171 -17.74 -1.77 -5.00
CA GLY A 171 -19.00 -1.63 -4.26
C GLY A 171 -19.72 -0.30 -4.49
N ASP A 172 -18.98 0.81 -4.52
CA ASP A 172 -19.52 2.15 -4.81
C ASP A 172 -19.07 2.63 -6.21
N LYS A 173 -17.81 3.04 -6.37
CA LYS A 173 -17.26 3.56 -7.63
C LYS A 173 -15.97 2.84 -8.02
N GLY A 174 -15.71 2.75 -9.32
CA GLY A 174 -14.37 2.32 -9.78
C GLY A 174 -13.30 3.38 -9.51
N LEU A 175 -13.69 4.66 -9.57
CA LEU A 175 -12.83 5.82 -9.41
C LEU A 175 -13.64 6.94 -8.76
N SER A 176 -13.19 7.43 -7.61
CA SER A 176 -13.68 8.61 -6.92
C SER A 176 -12.64 9.73 -7.01
N VAL A 177 -13.12 10.96 -7.20
CA VAL A 177 -12.28 12.16 -7.32
C VAL A 177 -13.03 13.33 -6.69
N GLY A 178 -12.38 14.04 -5.78
CA GLY A 178 -12.85 15.35 -5.33
C GLY A 178 -13.39 15.43 -3.91
N GLU A 179 -12.83 14.66 -2.98
CA GLU A 179 -13.03 14.96 -1.56
C GLU A 179 -12.14 16.16 -1.16
N GLU A 180 -12.75 17.13 -0.46
CA GLU A 180 -12.16 18.39 -0.01
C GLU A 180 -11.81 18.35 1.48
#